data_AF-A0A975T7I3-F1
#
_entry.id   AF-A0A975T7I3-F1
#
_cell.length_a   1.000
_cell.length_b   1.000
_cell.length_c   1.000
_cell.angle_alpha   90.00
_cell.angle_beta   90.00
_cell.angle_gamma   90.00
#
_symmetry.space_group_name_H-M   'P 1'
#
loop_
_entity.id
_entity.type
_entity.pdbx_description
1 polymer ?
#
loop_
_entity_poly.entity_id
_entity_poly.type
_entity_poly.pdbx_seq_one_letter_code
_entity_poly.pdbx_strand_id
1 'polypeptide(L)'
;MKTTVGKLLIGASMAIGVSAIVSTPAQAGSLTGATIGGSASSDYYVYGVLGNNTVLIPSNPANAQSVLDGNAASPTGNVELRASSETVGFDFSKNTTLSGQIGGKNITLSSLVLSDWTSLYKNTGKTFGQYWFDSALTANGFGSLVGTTIGTGFFNAFQANGGFQRFSDPNISYVNQDDSTGLIRIGLAGHSNATPLLLPYYDLYVNSLPNSLLKTAASNLRTSLANSTTKASEIVKYSYNNTTDYLFSFDGTPSGLVASDGFSHNANYEVTIDGIPPEKVPEPSVMLGALGVVGMFAAQRKLKKAAV
;
A
#
# COMPACT_ATOMS: atom_id res chain seq x y z
N MET A 1 26.15 20.76 35.46
CA MET A 1 25.70 19.47 34.92
C MET A 1 25.08 19.72 33.55
N LYS A 2 25.62 19.10 32.50
CA LYS A 2 25.07 19.16 31.14
C LYS A 2 23.94 18.13 31.06
N THR A 3 22.69 18.59 30.99
CA THR A 3 21.55 17.72 30.71
C THR A 3 21.16 17.88 29.25
N THR A 4 21.62 16.91 28.46
CA THR A 4 21.29 16.70 27.06
C THR A 4 19.79 16.43 26.95
N VAL A 5 19.02 17.38 26.41
CA VAL A 5 17.63 17.14 26.00
C VAL A 5 17.70 16.27 24.74
N GLY A 6 17.42 14.98 24.93
CA GLY A 6 17.33 14.00 23.86
C GLY A 6 16.26 14.42 22.85
N LYS A 7 16.67 14.50 21.58
CA LYS A 7 15.79 14.74 20.45
C LYS A 7 14.83 13.56 20.33
N LEU A 8 13.56 13.80 20.68
CA LEU A 8 12.46 12.88 20.43
C LEU A 8 12.12 12.96 18.94
N LEU A 9 12.75 12.12 18.13
CA LEU A 9 12.35 11.89 16.74
C LEU A 9 11.09 11.00 16.76
N ILE A 10 9.92 11.62 16.86
CA ILE A 10 8.64 10.98 16.56
C ILE A 10 8.54 10.88 15.05
N GLY A 11 9.11 9.83 14.48
CA GLY A 11 8.82 9.39 13.11
C GLY A 11 7.48 8.65 13.09
N ALA A 12 6.40 9.36 13.42
CA ALA A 12 5.06 8.90 13.11
C ALA A 12 4.80 9.32 11.66
N SER A 13 5.01 8.40 10.72
CA SER A 13 4.44 8.50 9.37
C SER A 13 2.92 8.34 9.52
N MET A 14 2.28 9.37 10.05
CA MET A 14 0.86 9.57 9.83
C MET A 14 0.74 9.82 8.33
N ALA A 15 0.06 8.93 7.63
CA ALA A 15 -0.51 9.26 6.33
C ALA A 15 -1.55 10.37 6.57
N ILE A 16 -1.07 11.61 6.69
CA ILE A 16 -1.91 12.79 6.61
C ILE A 16 -2.25 12.88 5.12
N GLY A 17 -3.50 12.57 4.78
CA GLY A 17 -4.06 12.85 3.46
C GLY A 17 -3.78 14.31 3.12
N VAL A 18 -2.78 14.53 2.27
CA VAL A 18 -2.39 15.88 1.87
C VAL A 18 -3.49 16.37 0.93
N SER A 19 -4.26 17.35 1.38
CA SER A 19 -5.27 18.01 0.57
C SER A 19 -4.63 18.52 -0.73
N ALA A 20 -5.20 18.10 -1.85
CA ALA A 20 -4.66 18.29 -3.18
C ALA A 20 -4.40 19.77 -3.52
N ILE A 21 -3.13 20.12 -3.73
CA ILE A 21 -2.79 21.19 -4.67
C ILE A 21 -2.77 20.51 -6.04
N VAL A 22 -3.78 20.78 -6.86
CA VAL A 22 -3.85 20.30 -8.24
C VAL A 22 -2.85 21.11 -9.08
N SER A 23 -1.57 20.77 -8.97
CA SER A 23 -0.62 20.98 -10.06
C SER A 23 -0.67 19.74 -10.95
N THR A 24 -0.94 19.93 -12.24
CA THR A 24 -0.80 18.89 -13.26
C THR A 24 0.51 18.12 -13.03
N PRO A 25 0.50 16.77 -12.94
CA PRO A 25 1.72 16.03 -12.64
C PRO A 25 2.80 16.40 -13.67
N ALA A 26 3.96 16.82 -13.17
CA ALA A 26 5.21 16.53 -13.86
C ALA A 26 5.20 15.02 -14.14
N GLN A 27 5.61 14.58 -15.35
CA GLN A 27 5.46 13.20 -15.81
C GLN A 27 5.69 12.22 -14.66
N ALA A 28 4.65 11.46 -14.29
CA ALA A 28 4.78 10.53 -13.20
C ALA A 28 5.41 9.24 -13.74
N GLY A 29 6.62 8.90 -13.31
CA GLY A 29 7.20 7.60 -13.63
C GLY A 29 6.36 6.48 -13.00
N SER A 30 6.02 5.44 -13.76
CA SER A 30 5.43 4.20 -13.21
C SER A 30 6.52 3.20 -12.84
N LEU A 31 6.16 2.19 -12.05
CA LEU A 31 7.04 1.07 -11.77
C LEU A 31 7.41 0.38 -13.09
N THR A 32 8.70 0.17 -13.32
CA THR A 32 9.20 -0.51 -14.51
C THR A 32 9.90 -1.81 -14.14
N GLY A 33 9.90 -2.78 -15.06
CA GLY A 33 10.55 -4.07 -14.84
C GLY A 33 9.90 -4.87 -13.71
N ALA A 34 8.57 -4.80 -13.61
CA ALA A 34 7.81 -5.55 -12.61
C ALA A 34 8.12 -7.05 -12.69
N THR A 35 8.50 -7.63 -11.56
CA THR A 35 8.81 -9.06 -11.40
C THR A 35 8.15 -9.60 -10.14
N ILE A 36 7.73 -10.86 -10.20
CA ILE A 36 7.15 -11.56 -9.05
C ILE A 36 8.20 -12.45 -8.40
N GLY A 37 8.28 -12.41 -7.08
CA GLY A 37 9.25 -13.14 -6.27
C GLY A 37 8.68 -13.55 -4.91
N GLY A 38 9.56 -13.66 -3.92
CA GLY A 38 9.22 -14.17 -2.59
C GLY A 38 9.34 -15.68 -2.48
N SER A 39 9.07 -16.21 -1.29
CA SER A 39 9.13 -17.65 -1.01
C SER A 39 7.93 -18.45 -1.52
N ALA A 40 6.88 -17.77 -2.00
CA ALA A 40 5.71 -18.33 -2.67
C ALA A 40 5.41 -17.59 -4.00
N SER A 41 6.42 -17.39 -4.84
CA SER A 41 6.35 -16.57 -6.08
C SER A 41 5.30 -17.00 -7.12
N SER A 42 4.73 -18.20 -7.03
CA SER A 42 3.64 -18.64 -7.89
C SER A 42 2.25 -18.26 -7.36
N ASP A 43 2.14 -17.79 -6.12
CA ASP A 43 0.87 -17.43 -5.50
C ASP A 43 0.56 -15.95 -5.66
N TYR A 44 0.01 -15.61 -6.82
CA TYR A 44 -0.51 -14.29 -7.15
C TYR A 44 -1.56 -14.36 -8.25
N TYR A 45 -2.47 -13.39 -8.22
CA TYR A 45 -3.40 -13.14 -9.31
C TYR A 45 -3.13 -11.80 -9.98
N VAL A 46 -3.48 -11.72 -11.25
CA VAL A 46 -3.46 -10.48 -12.02
C VAL A 46 -4.88 -10.23 -12.52
N TYR A 47 -5.42 -9.08 -12.17
CA TYR A 47 -6.73 -8.65 -12.63
C TYR A 47 -6.57 -7.52 -13.62
N GLY A 48 -7.09 -7.71 -14.83
CA GLY A 48 -7.27 -6.63 -15.81
C GLY A 48 -8.63 -5.96 -15.64
N VAL A 49 -8.95 -5.02 -16.53
CA VAL A 49 -10.23 -4.31 -16.52
C VAL A 49 -11.05 -4.63 -17.77
N LEU A 50 -12.34 -4.92 -17.59
CA LEU A 50 -13.34 -5.05 -18.65
C LEU A 50 -14.58 -4.23 -18.28
N GLY A 51 -14.70 -3.03 -18.86
CA GLY A 51 -15.71 -2.06 -18.43
C GLY A 51 -15.43 -1.58 -17.01
N ASN A 52 -16.42 -1.67 -16.13
CA ASN A 52 -16.26 -1.34 -14.70
C ASN A 52 -15.91 -2.57 -13.85
N ASN A 53 -15.54 -3.69 -14.47
CA ASN A 53 -15.20 -4.91 -13.74
C ASN A 53 -13.70 -5.16 -13.75
N THR A 54 -13.17 -5.62 -12.63
CA THR A 54 -11.89 -6.33 -12.58
C THR A 54 -12.12 -7.78 -12.98
N VAL A 55 -11.25 -8.32 -13.84
CA VAL A 55 -11.36 -9.69 -14.36
C VAL A 55 -10.02 -10.38 -14.27
N LEU A 56 -10.02 -11.63 -13.80
CA LEU A 56 -8.80 -12.44 -13.74
C LEU A 56 -8.26 -12.66 -15.16
N ILE A 57 -6.98 -12.31 -15.37
CA ILE A 57 -6.25 -12.55 -16.61
C ILE A 57 -5.05 -13.47 -16.32
N PRO A 58 -4.38 -14.05 -17.33
CA PRO A 58 -3.25 -14.94 -17.09
C PRO A 58 -2.17 -14.26 -16.24
N SER A 59 -1.81 -14.87 -15.11
CA SER A 59 -0.73 -14.43 -14.23
C SER A 59 0.63 -14.63 -14.90
N ASN A 60 1.19 -13.57 -15.47
CA ASN A 60 2.54 -13.54 -16.02
C ASN A 60 3.16 -12.13 -15.87
N PRO A 61 4.49 -11.97 -15.98
CA PRO A 61 5.15 -10.68 -15.76
C PRO A 61 4.66 -9.55 -16.66
N ALA A 62 4.34 -9.83 -17.94
CA ALA A 62 3.86 -8.81 -18.86
C ALA A 62 2.49 -8.26 -18.44
N ASN A 63 1.57 -9.17 -18.06
CA ASN A 63 0.26 -8.78 -17.55
C ASN A 63 0.38 -8.06 -16.20
N ALA A 64 1.23 -8.56 -15.28
CA ALA A 64 1.47 -7.92 -13.99
C ALA A 64 2.00 -6.48 -14.16
N GLN A 65 2.89 -6.23 -15.12
CA GLN A 65 3.35 -4.88 -15.45
C GLN A 65 2.21 -4.02 -16.01
N SER A 66 1.42 -4.55 -16.95
CA SER A 66 0.40 -3.78 -17.69
C SER A 66 -0.73 -3.22 -16.82
N VAL A 67 -1.01 -3.86 -15.68
CA VAL A 67 -2.11 -3.46 -14.80
C VAL A 67 -1.71 -2.38 -13.79
N LEU A 68 -0.42 -2.02 -13.70
CA LEU A 68 0.14 -1.10 -12.69
C LEU A 68 0.32 0.34 -13.18
N ASP A 69 0.02 0.63 -14.45
CA ASP A 69 0.23 1.95 -15.07
C ASP A 69 -0.93 2.94 -14.80
N GLY A 70 -1.98 2.51 -14.10
CA GLY A 70 -3.12 3.33 -13.71
C GLY A 70 -2.83 4.33 -12.60
N ASN A 71 -3.88 4.95 -12.07
CA ASN A 71 -3.80 5.85 -10.91
C ASN A 71 -5.15 5.90 -10.16
N ALA A 72 -5.22 6.68 -9.07
CA ALA A 72 -6.42 6.80 -8.24
C ALA A 72 -7.70 7.17 -9.02
N ALA A 73 -7.59 7.95 -10.10
CA ALA A 73 -8.73 8.40 -10.90
C ALA A 73 -9.06 7.46 -12.08
N SER A 74 -8.11 6.62 -12.48
CA SER A 74 -8.24 5.70 -13.61
C SER A 74 -7.42 4.42 -13.35
N PRO A 75 -7.87 3.54 -12.45
CA PRO A 75 -7.20 2.26 -12.19
C PRO A 75 -7.28 1.35 -13.42
N THR A 76 -6.23 0.55 -13.63
CA THR A 76 -6.05 -0.32 -14.81
C THR A 76 -6.12 -1.82 -14.48
N GLY A 77 -6.45 -2.14 -13.23
CA GLY A 77 -6.41 -3.49 -12.70
C GLY A 77 -5.63 -3.54 -11.39
N ASN A 78 -5.21 -4.73 -11.00
CA ASN A 78 -4.36 -4.94 -9.83
C ASN A 78 -3.59 -6.26 -9.88
N VAL A 79 -2.50 -6.32 -9.13
CA VAL A 79 -1.77 -7.54 -8.80
C VAL A 79 -2.07 -7.90 -7.36
N GLU A 80 -2.74 -9.02 -7.13
CA GLU A 80 -3.01 -9.58 -5.80
C GLU A 80 -1.83 -10.46 -5.38
N LEU A 81 -1.12 -10.07 -4.33
CA LEU A 81 -0.01 -10.87 -3.80
C LEU A 81 -0.54 -11.89 -2.80
N ARG A 82 -0.05 -13.12 -2.87
CA ARG A 82 -0.37 -14.18 -1.91
C ARG A 82 -1.89 -14.49 -1.86
N ALA A 83 -2.50 -14.58 -3.04
CA ALA A 83 -3.94 -14.77 -3.25
C ALA A 83 -4.56 -16.02 -2.58
N SER A 84 -3.73 -16.98 -2.14
CA SER A 84 -4.20 -18.14 -1.37
C SER A 84 -4.33 -17.88 0.15
N SER A 85 -4.16 -16.63 0.63
CA SER A 85 -4.14 -16.25 2.05
C SER A 85 -5.29 -16.82 2.88
N GLU A 86 -6.46 -16.92 2.28
CA GLU A 86 -7.72 -17.29 2.92
C GLU A 86 -8.07 -18.77 2.76
N THR A 87 -7.20 -19.55 2.11
CA THR A 87 -7.45 -20.96 1.81
C THR A 87 -7.04 -21.88 2.95
N VAL A 88 -7.70 -23.04 3.05
CA VAL A 88 -7.35 -24.07 4.03
C VAL A 88 -5.94 -24.59 3.74
N GLY A 89 -5.11 -24.67 4.78
CA GLY A 89 -3.72 -25.14 4.65
C GLY A 89 -2.72 -24.07 4.21
N PHE A 90 -3.13 -22.80 4.20
CA PHE A 90 -2.25 -21.68 3.90
C PHE A 90 -0.97 -21.65 4.77
N ASP A 91 0.19 -21.66 4.10
CA ASP A 91 1.49 -21.51 4.75
C ASP A 91 1.81 -20.02 4.99
N PHE A 92 1.50 -19.53 6.19
CA PHE A 92 1.69 -18.13 6.57
C PHE A 92 3.14 -17.75 6.91
N SER A 93 4.09 -18.65 6.69
CA SER A 93 5.52 -18.35 6.77
C SER A 93 6.10 -17.83 5.45
N LYS A 94 5.32 -17.92 4.36
CA LYS A 94 5.76 -17.55 3.01
C LYS A 94 5.10 -16.28 2.51
N ASN A 95 5.85 -15.52 1.70
CA ASN A 95 5.39 -14.30 1.05
C ASN A 95 5.46 -14.39 -0.47
N THR A 96 4.70 -13.51 -1.10
CA THR A 96 4.81 -13.17 -2.53
C THR A 96 5.23 -11.70 -2.61
N THR A 97 6.16 -11.39 -3.52
CA THR A 97 6.64 -10.02 -3.72
C THR A 97 6.41 -9.53 -5.14
N LEU A 98 6.16 -8.23 -5.29
CA LEU A 98 6.25 -7.46 -6.53
C LEU A 98 7.46 -6.53 -6.43
N SER A 99 8.42 -6.68 -7.34
CA SER A 99 9.65 -5.88 -7.35
C SER A 99 9.82 -5.19 -8.71
N GLY A 100 10.47 -4.02 -8.72
CA GLY A 100 10.79 -3.29 -9.94
C GLY A 100 11.59 -2.03 -9.65
N GLN A 101 11.66 -1.13 -10.62
CA GLN A 101 12.31 0.17 -10.49
C GLN A 101 11.30 1.32 -10.56
N ILE A 102 11.42 2.25 -9.61
CA ILE A 102 10.66 3.51 -9.56
C ILE A 102 11.67 4.64 -9.34
N GLY A 103 11.64 5.70 -10.18
CA GLY A 103 12.64 6.76 -10.12
C GLY A 103 14.10 6.27 -10.26
N GLY A 104 14.33 5.16 -10.97
CA GLY A 104 15.65 4.52 -11.10
C GLY A 104 16.16 3.81 -9.84
N LYS A 105 15.31 3.60 -8.84
CA LYS A 105 15.62 2.89 -7.60
C LYS A 105 14.79 1.63 -7.46
N ASN A 106 15.39 0.58 -6.89
CA ASN A 106 14.68 -0.65 -6.62
C ASN A 106 13.64 -0.43 -5.51
N ILE A 107 12.43 -0.91 -5.75
CA ILE A 107 11.36 -1.04 -4.76
C ILE A 107 10.89 -2.49 -4.74
N THR A 108 10.54 -2.98 -3.56
CA THR A 108 9.86 -4.26 -3.39
C THR A 108 8.63 -4.04 -2.53
N LEU A 109 7.50 -4.54 -3.01
CA LEU A 109 6.22 -4.61 -2.31
C LEU A 109 5.95 -6.09 -2.01
N SER A 110 5.46 -6.41 -0.82
CA SER A 110 5.35 -7.78 -0.33
C SER A 110 4.04 -7.98 0.40
N SER A 111 3.47 -9.17 0.21
CA SER A 111 2.52 -9.75 1.15
C SER A 111 3.17 -9.91 2.53
N LEU A 112 2.36 -10.02 3.58
CA LEU A 112 2.86 -10.20 4.94
C LEU A 112 3.00 -11.69 5.29
N VAL A 113 3.88 -11.96 6.26
CA VAL A 113 3.98 -13.25 6.94
C VAL A 113 3.60 -13.12 8.41
N LEU A 114 3.37 -14.23 9.10
CA LEU A 114 2.98 -14.23 10.51
C LEU A 114 3.94 -13.40 11.40
N SER A 115 5.25 -13.50 11.16
CA SER A 115 6.24 -12.77 11.96
C SER A 115 6.14 -11.25 11.79
N ASP A 116 5.63 -10.75 10.67
CA ASP A 116 5.42 -9.32 10.47
C ASP A 116 4.36 -8.80 11.46
N TRP A 117 3.28 -9.58 11.65
CA TRP A 117 2.17 -9.26 12.56
C TRP A 117 2.55 -9.34 14.03
N THR A 118 3.34 -10.34 14.41
CA THR A 118 3.63 -10.63 15.83
C THR A 118 4.88 -9.92 16.34
N SER A 119 5.67 -9.29 15.48
CA SER A 119 6.84 -8.52 15.89
C SER A 119 6.45 -7.18 16.50
N LEU A 120 7.23 -6.71 17.48
CA LEU A 120 7.05 -5.36 18.03
C LEU A 120 7.20 -4.33 16.91
N TYR A 121 6.24 -3.41 16.84
CA TYR A 121 6.21 -2.40 15.80
C TYR A 121 6.73 -1.07 16.32
N LYS A 122 7.90 -0.66 15.80
CA LYS A 122 8.57 0.58 16.17
C LYS A 122 8.68 0.69 17.70
N ASN A 123 8.63 1.91 18.24
CA ASN A 123 8.69 2.17 19.67
C ASN A 123 7.30 2.23 20.33
N THR A 124 6.30 1.52 19.80
CA THR A 124 4.91 1.59 20.29
C THR A 124 4.66 0.74 21.53
N GLY A 125 5.54 -0.23 21.81
CA GLY A 125 5.32 -1.25 22.84
C GLY A 125 4.25 -2.29 22.47
N LYS A 126 3.74 -2.26 21.22
CA LYS A 126 2.74 -3.20 20.69
C LYS A 126 3.33 -4.00 19.54
N THR A 127 2.77 -5.17 19.28
CA THR A 127 2.99 -5.88 18.01
C THR A 127 2.39 -5.09 16.86
N PHE A 128 2.83 -5.32 15.62
CA PHE A 128 2.24 -4.67 14.44
C PHE A 128 0.74 -4.96 14.34
N GLY A 129 0.32 -6.20 14.60
CA GLY A 129 -1.11 -6.56 14.57
C GLY A 129 -1.96 -5.80 15.57
N GLN A 130 -1.48 -5.64 16.80
CA GLN A 130 -2.17 -4.81 17.79
C GLN A 130 -2.22 -3.35 17.37
N TYR A 131 -1.10 -2.80 16.88
CA TYR A 131 -1.03 -1.42 16.42
C TYR A 131 -2.01 -1.14 15.26
N TRP A 132 -2.00 -1.99 14.24
CA TRP A 132 -2.89 -1.87 13.10
C TRP A 132 -4.36 -2.00 13.51
N PHE A 133 -4.69 -3.00 14.33
CA PHE A 133 -6.07 -3.24 14.77
C PHE A 133 -6.63 -2.08 15.60
N ASP A 134 -5.84 -1.56 16.55
CA ASP A 134 -6.24 -0.39 17.34
C ASP A 134 -6.42 0.87 16.47
N SER A 135 -5.56 1.01 15.46
CA SER A 135 -5.64 2.11 14.50
C SER A 135 -6.87 1.99 13.60
N ALA A 136 -7.22 0.77 13.17
CA ALA A 136 -8.44 0.48 12.42
C ALA A 136 -9.69 0.81 13.24
N LEU A 137 -9.75 0.37 14.50
CA LEU A 137 -10.84 0.73 15.41
C LEU A 137 -10.98 2.24 15.54
N THR A 138 -9.86 2.93 15.78
CA THR A 138 -9.85 4.39 15.99
C THR A 138 -10.32 5.14 14.75
N ALA A 139 -9.77 4.82 13.57
CA ALA A 139 -10.12 5.46 12.32
C ALA A 139 -11.59 5.24 11.91
N ASN A 140 -12.19 4.12 12.33
CA ASN A 140 -13.57 3.76 12.04
C ASN A 140 -14.55 4.15 13.16
N GLY A 141 -14.16 5.05 14.09
CA GLY A 141 -15.05 5.58 15.12
C GLY A 141 -15.26 4.67 16.34
N PHE A 142 -14.52 3.57 16.43
CA PHE A 142 -14.55 2.59 17.52
C PHE A 142 -13.35 2.70 18.47
N GLY A 143 -12.66 3.84 18.48
CA GLY A 143 -11.46 4.06 19.31
C GLY A 143 -11.69 3.89 20.82
N SER A 144 -12.94 4.05 21.29
CA SER A 144 -13.32 3.80 22.70
C SER A 144 -13.18 2.33 23.13
N LEU A 145 -13.02 1.40 22.17
CA LEU A 145 -12.81 -0.02 22.46
C LEU A 145 -11.35 -0.37 22.70
N VAL A 146 -10.42 0.48 22.29
CA VAL A 146 -8.98 0.22 22.40
C VAL A 146 -8.60 0.03 23.88
N GLY A 147 -7.98 -1.11 24.19
CA GLY A 147 -7.58 -1.47 25.55
C GLY A 147 -8.72 -1.91 26.49
N THR A 148 -9.97 -1.99 26.00
CA THR A 148 -11.09 -2.54 26.78
C THR A 148 -11.15 -4.06 26.65
N THR A 149 -11.86 -4.73 27.58
CA THR A 149 -12.11 -6.19 27.49
C THR A 149 -12.77 -6.60 26.17
N ILE A 150 -13.70 -5.78 25.66
CA ILE A 150 -14.36 -6.04 24.37
C ILE A 150 -13.39 -5.90 23.21
N GLY A 151 -12.62 -4.80 23.17
CA GLY A 151 -11.63 -4.58 22.12
C GLY A 151 -10.55 -5.67 22.10
N THR A 152 -10.03 -6.05 23.26
CA THR A 152 -9.06 -7.15 23.38
C THR A 152 -9.66 -8.50 22.97
N GLY A 153 -10.90 -8.79 23.36
CA GLY A 153 -11.59 -10.01 22.95
C GLY A 153 -11.82 -10.08 21.44
N PHE A 154 -12.20 -8.96 20.84
CA PHE A 154 -12.35 -8.84 19.39
C PHE A 154 -11.01 -9.04 18.66
N PHE A 155 -9.93 -8.37 19.11
CA PHE A 155 -8.59 -8.56 18.57
C PHE A 155 -8.14 -10.03 18.65
N ASN A 156 -8.37 -10.69 19.79
CA ASN A 156 -8.00 -12.09 19.97
C ASN A 156 -8.77 -13.01 19.00
N ALA A 157 -10.07 -12.77 18.80
CA ALA A 157 -10.87 -13.52 17.84
C ALA A 157 -10.41 -13.27 16.40
N PHE A 158 -10.09 -12.03 16.04
CA PHE A 158 -9.51 -11.66 14.75
C PHE A 158 -8.19 -12.40 14.51
N GLN A 159 -7.25 -12.31 15.44
CA GLN A 159 -5.95 -12.97 15.35
C GLN A 159 -6.08 -14.50 15.24
N ALA A 160 -6.90 -15.12 16.09
CA ALA A 160 -6.97 -16.58 16.19
C ALA A 160 -7.69 -17.26 15.01
N ASN A 161 -8.47 -16.50 14.21
CA ASN A 161 -9.37 -17.08 13.21
C ASN A 161 -9.08 -16.62 11.77
N GLY A 162 -7.85 -16.17 11.48
CA GLY A 162 -7.45 -15.85 10.11
C GLY A 162 -7.47 -14.36 9.75
N GLY A 163 -7.73 -13.48 10.72
CA GLY A 163 -7.78 -12.03 10.48
C GLY A 163 -6.47 -11.45 9.97
N PHE A 164 -5.32 -11.96 10.42
CA PHE A 164 -4.03 -11.54 9.88
C PHE A 164 -3.87 -11.93 8.42
N GLN A 165 -4.23 -13.17 8.06
CA GLN A 165 -4.16 -13.69 6.71
C GLN A 165 -5.00 -12.84 5.74
N ARG A 166 -6.24 -12.53 6.13
CA ARG A 166 -7.23 -11.71 5.40
C ARG A 166 -6.76 -10.31 4.99
N PHE A 167 -5.74 -9.76 5.65
CA PHE A 167 -5.22 -8.42 5.37
C PHE A 167 -3.75 -8.45 4.93
N SER A 168 -3.22 -9.64 4.60
CA SER A 168 -1.80 -9.86 4.29
C SER A 168 -1.48 -9.96 2.80
N ASP A 169 -2.49 -9.87 1.95
CA ASP A 169 -2.51 -10.20 0.53
C ASP A 169 -2.82 -8.99 -0.35
N PRO A 170 -1.95 -7.96 -0.35
CA PRO A 170 -2.26 -6.67 -0.94
C PRO A 170 -2.59 -6.76 -2.44
N ASN A 171 -3.69 -6.12 -2.81
CA ASN A 171 -4.14 -5.89 -4.17
C ASN A 171 -3.56 -4.58 -4.73
N ILE A 172 -2.35 -4.64 -5.30
CA ILE A 172 -1.60 -3.46 -5.76
C ILE A 172 -2.13 -3.01 -7.14
N SER A 173 -2.76 -1.83 -7.21
CA SER A 173 -3.39 -1.32 -8.43
C SER A 173 -2.52 -0.40 -9.27
N TYR A 174 -1.58 0.31 -8.65
CA TYR A 174 -0.59 1.13 -9.35
C TYR A 174 0.57 1.48 -8.42
N VAL A 175 1.71 1.81 -9.01
CA VAL A 175 2.89 2.34 -8.32
C VAL A 175 3.48 3.45 -9.17
N ASN A 176 3.26 4.69 -8.75
CA ASN A 176 3.63 5.88 -9.50
C ASN A 176 4.52 6.79 -8.65
N GLN A 177 5.35 7.61 -9.30
CA GLN A 177 6.15 8.61 -8.63
C GLN A 177 5.93 9.97 -9.28
N ASP A 178 5.78 11.01 -8.48
CA ASP A 178 5.90 12.38 -8.97
C ASP A 178 7.40 12.69 -9.16
N ASP A 179 7.84 12.85 -10.40
CA ASP A 179 9.25 13.07 -10.72
C ASP A 179 9.79 14.43 -10.23
N SER A 180 8.92 15.37 -9.89
CA SER A 180 9.33 16.68 -9.36
C SER A 180 9.64 16.64 -7.86
N THR A 181 8.83 15.89 -7.09
CA THR A 181 8.93 15.81 -5.63
C THR A 181 9.59 14.53 -5.15
N GLY A 182 9.60 13.49 -5.98
CA GLY A 182 10.00 12.14 -5.62
C GLY A 182 8.90 11.36 -4.91
N LEU A 183 7.70 11.93 -4.66
CA LEU A 183 6.66 11.27 -3.90
C LEU A 183 6.14 10.02 -4.63
N ILE A 184 6.32 8.84 -4.03
CA ILE A 184 5.81 7.58 -4.57
C ILE A 184 4.42 7.34 -3.99
N ARG A 185 3.47 7.03 -4.87
CA ARG A 185 2.08 6.66 -4.58
C ARG A 185 1.84 5.21 -4.97
N ILE A 186 1.28 4.46 -4.04
CA ILE A 186 0.90 3.07 -4.24
C ILE A 186 -0.61 2.99 -4.02
N GLY A 187 -1.33 2.51 -5.03
CA GLY A 187 -2.75 2.22 -4.92
C GLY A 187 -2.97 0.80 -4.43
N LEU A 188 -3.83 0.64 -3.43
CA LEU A 188 -4.34 -0.65 -2.99
C LEU A 188 -5.83 -0.73 -3.34
N ALA A 189 -6.18 -1.63 -4.25
CA ALA A 189 -7.58 -1.97 -4.50
C ALA A 189 -8.12 -2.71 -3.26
N GLY A 190 -9.37 -2.45 -2.90
CA GLY A 190 -9.96 -3.08 -1.73
C GLY A 190 -11.46 -2.85 -1.65
N HIS A 191 -11.98 -2.87 -0.44
CA HIS A 191 -13.42 -2.77 -0.18
C HIS A 191 -13.82 -1.37 0.26
N SER A 192 -14.90 -0.83 -0.32
CA SER A 192 -15.55 0.39 0.15
C SER A 192 -16.26 0.19 1.49
N ASN A 193 -16.55 -1.07 1.83
CA ASN A 193 -17.09 -1.50 3.11
C ASN A 193 -16.42 -2.81 3.56
N ALA A 194 -15.49 -2.72 4.50
CA ALA A 194 -14.81 -3.86 5.11
C ALA A 194 -15.61 -4.48 6.27
N THR A 195 -16.77 -3.93 6.65
CA THR A 195 -17.58 -4.44 7.77
C THR A 195 -17.92 -5.93 7.59
N PRO A 196 -18.36 -6.42 6.41
CA PRO A 196 -18.64 -7.85 6.22
C PRO A 196 -17.43 -8.76 6.43
N LEU A 197 -16.20 -8.25 6.27
CA LEU A 197 -14.97 -9.01 6.49
C LEU A 197 -14.60 -9.09 7.97
N LEU A 198 -14.94 -8.06 8.75
CA LEU A 198 -14.58 -7.96 10.17
C LEU A 198 -15.64 -8.56 11.09
N LEU A 199 -16.91 -8.48 10.70
CA LEU A 199 -18.05 -8.91 11.51
C LEU A 199 -17.99 -10.39 11.92
N PRO A 200 -17.55 -11.35 11.07
CA PRO A 200 -17.42 -12.75 11.48
C PRO A 200 -16.51 -12.97 12.69
N TYR A 201 -15.40 -12.23 12.79
CA TYR A 201 -14.49 -12.32 13.94
C TYR A 201 -15.13 -11.74 15.20
N TYR A 202 -15.91 -10.67 15.05
CA TYR A 202 -16.66 -10.10 16.18
C TYR A 202 -17.75 -11.06 16.67
N ASP A 203 -18.45 -11.73 15.74
CA ASP A 203 -19.46 -12.74 16.05
C ASP A 203 -18.85 -13.93 16.81
N LEU A 204 -17.66 -14.39 16.44
CA LEU A 204 -16.92 -15.42 17.19
C LEU A 204 -16.64 -14.99 18.63
N TYR A 205 -16.19 -13.75 18.83
CA TYR A 205 -15.98 -13.20 20.17
C TYR A 205 -17.30 -13.15 20.97
N VAL A 206 -18.35 -12.54 20.44
CA VAL A 206 -19.66 -12.42 21.12
C VAL A 206 -20.22 -13.79 21.50
N ASN A 207 -20.09 -14.77 20.60
CA ASN A 207 -20.58 -16.13 20.82
C ASN A 207 -19.79 -16.88 21.88
N SER A 208 -18.49 -16.60 22.03
CA SER A 208 -17.65 -17.18 23.09
C SER A 208 -17.99 -16.69 24.50
N LEU A 209 -18.70 -15.56 24.62
CA LEU A 209 -19.05 -14.99 25.92
C LEU A 209 -20.19 -15.78 26.58
N PRO A 210 -20.13 -15.99 27.92
CA PRO A 210 -21.24 -16.54 28.68
C PRO A 210 -22.40 -15.53 28.75
N ASN A 211 -23.61 -16.01 29.04
CA ASN A 211 -24.78 -15.15 29.20
C ASN A 211 -24.55 -14.16 30.37
N SER A 212 -24.28 -12.89 30.04
CA SER A 212 -23.76 -11.89 30.96
C SER A 212 -24.03 -10.47 30.45
N LEU A 213 -23.85 -9.46 31.32
CA LEU A 213 -23.91 -8.05 30.93
C LEU A 213 -22.85 -7.72 29.86
N LEU A 214 -21.67 -8.36 29.92
CA LEU A 214 -20.63 -8.20 28.92
C LEU A 214 -21.09 -8.71 27.54
N LYS A 215 -21.73 -9.89 27.48
CA LYS A 215 -22.32 -10.40 26.24
C LYS A 215 -23.41 -9.49 25.69
N THR A 216 -24.24 -8.92 26.57
CA THR A 216 -25.27 -7.96 26.18
C THR A 216 -24.66 -6.70 25.57
N ALA A 217 -23.65 -6.12 26.23
CA ALA A 217 -22.93 -4.96 25.72
C ALA A 217 -22.23 -5.24 24.37
N ALA A 218 -21.56 -6.39 24.25
CA ALA A 218 -20.93 -6.81 23.01
C ALA A 218 -21.96 -7.04 21.89
N SER A 219 -23.12 -7.64 22.19
CA SER A 219 -24.19 -7.85 21.20
C SER A 219 -24.80 -6.53 20.70
N ASN A 220 -24.92 -5.52 21.57
CA ASN A 220 -25.36 -4.19 21.16
C ASN A 220 -24.34 -3.53 20.23
N LEU A 221 -23.05 -3.60 20.58
CA LEU A 221 -21.97 -3.09 19.73
C LEU A 221 -21.88 -3.84 18.40
N ARG A 222 -22.12 -5.16 18.36
CA ARG A 222 -22.23 -5.95 17.13
C ARG A 222 -23.23 -5.33 16.17
N THR A 223 -24.38 -4.93 16.68
CA THR A 223 -25.44 -4.27 15.89
C THR A 223 -24.98 -2.92 15.36
N SER A 224 -24.29 -2.11 16.18
CA SER A 224 -23.68 -0.86 15.73
C SER A 224 -22.63 -1.06 14.64
N LEU A 225 -21.75 -2.06 14.80
CA LEU A 225 -20.72 -2.40 13.81
C LEU A 225 -21.35 -2.85 12.49
N ALA A 226 -22.36 -3.74 12.54
CA ALA A 226 -23.06 -4.23 11.35
C ALA A 226 -23.77 -3.12 10.56
N ASN A 227 -24.18 -2.03 11.23
CA ASN A 227 -24.80 -0.86 10.60
C ASN A 227 -23.80 0.24 10.22
N SER A 228 -22.50 0.00 10.44
CA SER A 228 -21.43 0.92 10.06
C SER A 228 -20.75 0.48 8.76
N THR A 229 -20.17 1.45 8.05
CA THR A 229 -19.25 1.18 6.94
C THR A 229 -17.84 1.35 7.47
N THR A 230 -17.11 0.25 7.67
CA THR A 230 -15.70 0.34 8.00
C THR A 230 -14.86 0.40 6.73
N LYS A 231 -13.79 1.19 6.77
CA LYS A 231 -12.79 1.30 5.72
C LYS A 231 -11.46 0.77 6.25
N ALA A 232 -10.85 -0.11 5.49
CA ALA A 232 -9.52 -0.65 5.76
C ALA A 232 -8.97 -1.22 4.45
N SER A 233 -7.79 -0.76 4.05
CA SER A 233 -7.00 -1.42 3.03
C SER A 233 -6.43 -2.73 3.59
N GLU A 234 -6.06 -3.63 2.70
CA GLU A 234 -5.01 -4.62 2.99
C GLU A 234 -3.69 -3.91 3.29
N ILE A 235 -2.73 -4.66 3.80
CA ILE A 235 -1.43 -4.12 4.19
C ILE A 235 -0.38 -4.58 3.18
N VAL A 236 0.44 -3.63 2.74
CA VAL A 236 1.62 -3.93 1.93
C VAL A 236 2.87 -3.66 2.75
N LYS A 237 3.77 -4.64 2.82
CA LYS A 237 5.13 -4.43 3.31
C LYS A 237 5.96 -3.89 2.16
N TYR A 238 6.71 -2.82 2.36
CA TYR A 238 7.61 -2.31 1.34
C TYR A 238 9.07 -2.35 1.80
N SER A 239 9.97 -2.46 0.84
CA SER A 239 11.40 -2.20 1.00
C SER A 239 11.83 -1.21 -0.09
N TYR A 240 12.30 -0.04 0.34
CA TYR A 240 12.78 1.03 -0.54
C TYR A 240 13.88 1.82 0.17
N ASN A 241 15.00 2.06 -0.52
CA ASN A 241 16.12 2.87 0.00
C ASN A 241 16.56 2.50 1.44
N ASN A 242 16.83 1.20 1.67
CA ASN A 242 17.21 0.62 2.97
C ASN A 242 16.15 0.75 4.09
N THR A 243 14.97 1.27 3.78
CA THR A 243 13.83 1.29 4.70
C THR A 243 12.95 0.09 4.40
N THR A 244 12.47 -0.58 5.44
CA THR A 244 11.40 -1.58 5.35
C THR A 244 10.35 -1.27 6.39
N ASP A 245 9.11 -1.12 5.96
CA ASP A 245 7.97 -0.78 6.81
C ASP A 245 6.66 -1.26 6.15
N TYR A 246 5.53 -0.98 6.78
CA TYR A 246 4.20 -1.36 6.32
C TYR A 246 3.40 -0.12 5.92
N LEU A 247 2.61 -0.24 4.85
CA LEU A 247 1.69 0.78 4.39
C LEU A 247 0.27 0.22 4.41
N PHE A 248 -0.65 1.05 4.89
CA PHE A 248 -2.08 0.78 4.92
C PHE A 248 -2.83 2.12 5.08
N SER A 249 -4.12 2.13 4.79
CA SER A 249 -5.00 3.29 4.98
C SER A 249 -6.38 2.84 5.45
N PHE A 250 -7.05 3.71 6.19
CA PHE A 250 -8.46 3.57 6.56
C PHE A 250 -9.33 4.60 5.84
N ASP A 251 -8.77 5.29 4.84
CA ASP A 251 -9.53 6.21 3.99
C ASP A 251 -9.40 5.79 2.53
N GLY A 252 -10.41 5.06 2.09
CA GLY A 252 -10.59 4.66 0.70
C GLY A 252 -11.57 5.57 -0.04
N THR A 253 -11.29 5.79 -1.31
CA THR A 253 -12.19 6.45 -2.28
C THR A 253 -12.80 5.40 -3.21
N PRO A 254 -13.96 5.66 -3.84
CA PRO A 254 -14.48 4.75 -4.87
C PRO A 254 -13.47 4.56 -6.01
N SER A 255 -13.19 3.32 -6.39
CA SER A 255 -12.28 3.01 -7.51
C SER A 255 -12.96 3.12 -8.88
N GLY A 256 -14.29 3.02 -8.93
CA GLY A 256 -15.06 2.87 -10.16
C GLY A 256 -15.00 1.45 -10.76
N LEU A 257 -14.29 0.52 -10.11
CA LEU A 257 -14.19 -0.88 -10.50
C LEU A 257 -14.93 -1.78 -9.49
N VAL A 258 -15.20 -3.03 -9.86
CA VAL A 258 -15.71 -4.06 -8.95
C VAL A 258 -15.30 -5.44 -9.45
N ALA A 259 -15.02 -6.40 -8.57
CA ALA A 259 -14.78 -7.79 -8.98
C ALA A 259 -16.10 -8.53 -9.27
N SER A 260 -15.99 -9.76 -9.77
CA SER A 260 -17.14 -10.60 -10.09
C SER A 260 -18.02 -10.98 -8.89
N ASP A 261 -17.49 -10.86 -7.68
CA ASP A 261 -18.25 -11.07 -6.43
C ASP A 261 -19.18 -9.89 -6.07
N GLY A 262 -19.06 -8.77 -6.79
CA GLY A 262 -19.88 -7.57 -6.60
C GLY A 262 -19.45 -6.68 -5.43
N PHE A 263 -18.36 -6.98 -4.71
CA PHE A 263 -17.94 -6.20 -3.55
C PHE A 263 -16.42 -6.01 -3.39
N SER A 264 -15.57 -6.78 -4.07
CA SER A 264 -14.12 -6.59 -4.07
C SER A 264 -13.68 -5.53 -5.08
N HIS A 265 -12.52 -4.93 -4.84
CA HIS A 265 -11.87 -3.92 -5.70
C HIS A 265 -12.68 -2.63 -5.96
N ASN A 266 -13.71 -2.36 -5.16
CA ASN A 266 -14.58 -1.19 -5.31
C ASN A 266 -14.14 0.07 -4.55
N ALA A 267 -13.02 -0.01 -3.82
CA ALA A 267 -12.32 1.14 -3.28
C ALA A 267 -10.85 1.17 -3.70
N ASN A 268 -10.30 2.38 -3.77
CA ASN A 268 -8.88 2.67 -3.89
C ASN A 268 -8.38 3.27 -2.57
N TYR A 269 -7.30 2.71 -2.04
CA TYR A 269 -6.59 3.22 -0.88
C TYR A 269 -5.19 3.65 -1.34
N GLU A 270 -4.96 4.95 -1.47
CA GLU A 270 -3.65 5.48 -1.84
C GLU A 270 -2.77 5.65 -0.59
N VAL A 271 -1.60 5.04 -0.63
CA VAL A 271 -0.55 5.18 0.40
C VAL A 271 0.71 5.74 -0.24
N THR A 272 1.53 6.42 0.56
CA THR A 272 2.69 7.16 0.04
C THR A 272 3.97 6.87 0.78
N ILE A 273 5.08 6.92 0.06
CA ILE A 273 6.43 6.97 0.64
C ILE A 273 7.22 8.11 0.00
N ASP A 274 8.10 8.73 0.77
CA ASP A 274 9.05 9.72 0.25
C ASP A 274 10.09 9.00 -0.61
N GLY A 275 10.01 9.20 -1.93
CA GLY A 275 10.97 8.68 -2.88
C GLY A 275 12.11 9.66 -3.16
N ILE A 276 12.90 9.33 -4.17
CA ILE A 276 14.01 10.17 -4.63
C ILE A 276 13.64 10.66 -6.03
N PRO A 277 13.54 11.97 -6.27
CA PRO A 277 13.33 12.50 -7.61
C PRO A 277 14.38 11.94 -8.57
N PRO A 278 14.00 11.47 -9.76
CA PRO A 278 14.98 11.01 -10.74
C PRO A 278 15.94 12.16 -11.11
N GLU A 279 17.20 11.82 -11.38
CA GLU A 279 18.14 12.80 -11.88
C GLU A 279 17.67 13.30 -13.25
N LYS A 280 17.60 14.62 -13.42
CA LYS A 280 17.26 15.23 -14.70
C LYS A 280 18.36 14.90 -15.71
N VAL A 281 18.09 14.01 -16.65
CA VAL A 281 18.97 13.79 -17.79
C VAL A 281 18.85 15.03 -18.69
N PRO A 282 19.96 15.72 -19.05
CA PRO A 282 19.90 16.85 -19.96
C PRO A 282 19.26 16.43 -21.28
N GLU A 283 18.26 17.17 -21.75
CA GLU A 283 17.60 16.84 -23.00
C GLU A 283 18.62 16.81 -24.16
N PRO A 284 18.48 15.89 -25.14
CA PRO A 284 19.38 15.80 -26.28
C PRO A 284 19.58 17.12 -27.03
N SER A 285 18.57 17.99 -27.02
CA SER A 285 18.59 19.35 -27.59
C SER A 285 19.59 20.28 -26.87
N VAL A 286 19.72 20.17 -25.55
CA VAL A 286 20.68 20.93 -24.73
C VAL A 286 22.10 20.44 -25.02
N MET A 287 22.28 19.12 -25.18
CA MET A 287 23.57 18.55 -25.56
C MET A 287 23.97 18.92 -27.00
N LEU A 288 23.04 18.85 -27.95
CA LEU A 288 23.25 19.26 -29.34
C LEU A 288 23.53 20.77 -29.45
N GLY A 289 22.82 21.59 -28.66
CA GLY A 289 23.07 23.02 -28.56
C GLY A 289 24.47 23.33 -28.02
N ALA A 290 24.90 22.66 -26.95
CA ALA A 290 26.24 22.82 -26.40
C ALA A 290 27.34 22.38 -27.39
N LEU A 291 27.14 21.25 -28.08
CA LEU A 291 28.06 20.76 -29.12
C LEU A 291 28.11 21.72 -30.32
N GLY A 292 26.97 22.27 -30.73
CA GLY A 292 26.87 23.27 -31.80
C GLY A 292 27.61 24.56 -31.45
N VAL A 293 27.47 25.05 -30.22
CA VAL A 293 28.17 26.24 -29.72
C VAL A 293 29.69 26.00 -29.67
N VAL A 294 30.13 24.88 -29.11
CA VAL A 294 31.56 24.51 -29.08
C VAL A 294 32.13 24.36 -30.49
N GLY A 295 31.39 23.75 -31.41
CA GLY A 295 31.75 23.63 -32.83
C GLY A 295 31.92 24.99 -33.51
N MET A 296 31.02 25.94 -33.28
CA MET A 296 31.11 27.31 -33.82
C MET A 296 32.34 28.06 -33.30
N PHE A 297 32.64 27.98 -31.99
CA PHE A 297 33.82 28.65 -31.42
C PHE A 297 35.14 28.05 -31.93
N ALA A 298 35.21 26.73 -32.09
CA ALA A 298 36.38 26.06 -32.65
C ALA A 298 36.61 26.44 -34.13
N ALA A 299 35.53 26.50 -34.93
CA ALA A 299 35.58 26.92 -36.33
C ALA A 299 36.02 28.40 -36.46
N GLN A 300 35.46 29.31 -35.67
CA GLN A 300 35.85 30.73 -35.66
C GLN A 300 37.32 30.93 -35.27
N ARG A 301 37.84 30.15 -34.31
CA ARG A 301 39.27 30.19 -33.94
C ARG A 301 40.19 29.72 -35.07
N LYS A 302 39.81 28.69 -35.82
CA LYS A 302 40.57 28.23 -37.00
C LYS A 302 40.56 29.27 -38.12
N LEU A 303 39.40 29.88 -38.41
CA LEU A 303 39.29 30.93 -39.42
C LEU A 303 40.13 32.16 -39.09
N LYS A 304 40.16 32.59 -37.81
CA LYS A 304 41.04 33.70 -37.38
C LYS A 304 42.54 33.37 -37.44
N LYS A 305 42.94 32.12 -37.28
CA LYS A 305 44.35 31.70 -37.44
C LYS A 305 44.77 31.52 -38.89
N ALA A 306 43.83 31.23 -39.80
CA ALA A 306 44.10 31.11 -41.24
C ALA A 306 44.08 32.46 -41.97
N ALA A 307 43.61 33.53 -41.32
CA ALA A 307 43.55 34.89 -41.85
C ALA A 307 44.73 35.78 -41.41
N VAL A 308 45.79 35.18 -40.83
CA VAL A 308 47.07 35.82 -40.47
C VAL A 308 48.17 35.27 -41.36
#